data_AF-A0A955ZZX9-F1
#
_entry.id   AF-A0A955ZZX9-F1
#
_cell.length_a   1.000
_cell.length_b   1.000
_cell.length_c   1.000
_cell.angle_alpha   90.00
_cell.angle_beta   90.00
_cell.angle_gamma   90.00
#
_symmetry.space_group_name_H-M   'P 1'
#
loop_
_entity.id
_entity.type
_entity.pdbx_description
1 polymer ?
#
loop_
_entity_poly.entity_id
_entity_poly.type
_entity_poly.pdbx_seq_one_letter_code
_entity_poly.pdbx_strand_id
1 'polypeptide(L)'
;ELAGVALAAGRDAIVDATFLARAERAPFRALARELGVPFEILVFEADEAVLRARVAARAERADDASEATVDVLEAQIARAEPPRADEADRVTRVAPAPRR
;
A
#
# COMPACT_ATOMS: atom_id res chain seq x y z
N GLU A 1 3.18 -14.71 6.12
CA GLU A 1 4.08 -15.47 7.03
C GLU A 1 4.82 -14.55 8.00
N LEU A 2 5.71 -13.66 7.53
CA LEU A 2 6.47 -12.74 8.40
C LEU A 2 5.61 -11.83 9.29
N ALA A 3 4.52 -11.27 8.74
CA ALA A 3 3.59 -10.46 9.52
C ALA A 3 3.00 -11.24 10.71
N GLY A 4 2.67 -12.52 10.53
CA GLY A 4 2.15 -13.38 11.60
C GLY A 4 3.20 -13.62 12.69
N VAL A 5 4.46 -13.82 12.32
CA VAL A 5 5.57 -13.98 13.28
C VAL A 5 5.76 -12.72 14.11
N ALA A 6 5.76 -11.54 13.48
CA ALA A 6 5.90 -10.26 14.20
C ALA A 6 4.74 -10.02 15.18
N LEU A 7 3.50 -10.25 14.74
CA LEU A 7 2.31 -10.09 15.57
C LEU A 7 2.29 -11.07 16.75
N ALA A 8 2.65 -12.34 16.51
CA ALA A 8 2.75 -13.34 17.58
C ALA A 8 3.84 -13.00 18.62
N ALA A 9 4.88 -12.27 18.22
CA ALA A 9 5.90 -11.74 19.13
C ALA A 9 5.47 -10.45 19.88
N GLY A 10 4.21 -10.02 19.73
CA GLY A 10 3.69 -8.80 20.35
C GLY A 10 4.30 -7.53 19.75
N ARG A 11 4.60 -7.54 18.45
CA ARG A 11 5.06 -6.35 17.70
C ARG A 11 4.02 -5.94 16.68
N ASP A 12 4.01 -4.66 16.34
CA ASP A 12 3.24 -4.15 15.22
C ASP A 12 3.88 -4.59 13.90
N ALA A 13 3.05 -4.80 12.87
CA ALA A 13 3.50 -5.17 11.53
C ALA A 13 2.92 -4.20 10.50
N ILE A 14 3.81 -3.59 9.71
CA ILE A 14 3.44 -2.87 8.48
C ILE A 14 3.85 -3.75 7.32
N VAL A 15 2.90 -4.00 6.42
CA VAL A 15 3.19 -4.69 5.16
C VAL A 15 3.17 -3.65 4.07
N ASP A 16 4.32 -3.48 3.40
CA ASP A 16 4.52 -2.44 2.39
C ASP A 16 4.58 -3.06 0.99
N ALA A 17 3.48 -2.90 0.26
CA ALA A 17 3.34 -3.29 -1.14
C ALA A 17 2.20 -2.46 -1.76
N THR A 18 2.05 -2.53 -3.07
CA THR A 18 1.04 -1.73 -3.78
C THR A 18 -0.40 -2.17 -3.49
N PHE A 19 -0.63 -3.44 -3.13
CA PHE A 19 -1.93 -4.00 -2.73
C PHE A 19 -3.12 -3.48 -3.55
N LEU A 20 -3.03 -3.64 -4.87
CA LEU A 20 -3.95 -3.08 -5.83
C LEU A 20 -5.32 -3.78 -5.77
N ALA A 21 -5.34 -5.10 -5.56
CA ALA A 21 -6.57 -5.90 -5.56
C ALA A 21 -7.02 -6.28 -4.14
N ARG A 22 -8.33 -6.40 -3.95
CA ARG A 22 -8.92 -6.86 -2.67
C ARG A 22 -8.40 -8.23 -2.25
N ALA A 23 -8.21 -9.12 -3.22
CA ALA A 23 -7.71 -10.46 -2.99
C ALA A 23 -6.29 -10.47 -2.39
N GLU A 24 -5.48 -9.44 -2.66
CA GLU A 24 -4.13 -9.30 -2.10
C GLU A 24 -4.18 -8.83 -0.64
N ARG A 25 -5.22 -8.08 -0.25
CA ARG A 25 -5.44 -7.59 1.12
C ARG A 25 -6.15 -8.60 2.01
N ALA A 26 -7.00 -9.46 1.44
CA ALA A 26 -7.83 -10.41 2.18
C ALA A 26 -7.05 -11.35 3.15
N PRO A 27 -5.87 -11.89 2.80
CA PRO A 27 -5.10 -12.73 3.72
C PRO A 27 -4.68 -12.00 5.00
N PHE A 28 -4.37 -10.70 4.93
CA PHE A 28 -3.99 -9.92 6.11
C PHE A 28 -5.18 -9.63 7.02
N ARG A 29 -6.37 -9.40 6.44
CA ARG A 29 -7.60 -9.31 7.23
C ARG A 29 -7.91 -10.62 7.93
N ALA A 30 -7.76 -11.76 7.24
CA ALA A 30 -7.97 -13.07 7.83
C ALA A 30 -7.00 -13.32 9.01
N LEU A 31 -5.71 -13.03 8.80
CA LEU A 31 -4.69 -13.15 9.84
C LEU A 31 -4.98 -12.27 11.06
N ALA A 32 -5.36 -11.01 10.85
CA ALA A 32 -5.69 -10.11 11.96
C ALA A 32 -6.90 -10.60 12.76
N ARG A 33 -7.93 -11.15 12.08
CA ARG A 33 -9.09 -11.76 12.74
C ARG A 33 -8.72 -13.01 13.53
N GLU A 34 -7.84 -13.86 12.98
CA GLU A 34 -7.35 -15.07 13.64
C GLU A 34 -6.59 -14.73 14.94
N LEU A 35 -5.75 -13.69 14.89
CA LEU A 35 -4.94 -13.26 16.03
C LEU A 35 -5.69 -12.31 16.98
N GLY A 36 -6.91 -11.87 16.63
CA GLY A 36 -7.70 -10.95 17.44
C GLY A 36 -7.09 -9.56 17.57
N VAL A 37 -6.33 -9.11 16.57
CA VAL A 37 -5.62 -7.81 16.56
C VAL A 37 -6.29 -6.82 15.60
N PRO A 38 -6.23 -5.50 15.86
CA PRO A 38 -6.77 -4.50 14.94
C PRO A 38 -6.11 -4.54 13.57
N PHE A 39 -6.89 -4.27 12.52
CA PHE A 39 -6.39 -4.15 11.14
C PHE A 39 -6.81 -2.84 10.50
N GLU A 40 -5.82 -2.10 10.00
CA GLU A 40 -6.01 -0.82 9.31
C GLU A 40 -5.40 -0.84 7.92
N ILE A 41 -6.08 -0.19 6.97
CA ILE A 41 -5.55 0.08 5.62
C ILE A 41 -5.21 1.57 5.52
N LEU A 42 -3.97 1.86 5.14
CA LEU A 42 -3.52 3.20 4.78
C LEU A 42 -3.58 3.35 3.25
N VAL A 43 -4.38 4.31 2.77
CA VAL A 43 -4.52 4.60 1.34
C VAL A 43 -3.74 5.88 1.04
N PHE A 44 -2.62 5.74 0.35
CA PHE A 44 -1.80 6.87 -0.08
C PHE A 44 -2.26 7.32 -1.45
N GLU A 45 -2.89 8.50 -1.50
CA GLU A 45 -3.44 9.06 -2.73
C GLU A 45 -2.65 10.32 -3.12
N ALA A 46 -2.49 10.56 -4.42
CA ALA A 46 -2.02 11.82 -4.97
C ALA A 46 -2.57 11.93 -6.40
N ASP A 47 -2.68 13.16 -6.91
CA ASP A 47 -3.09 13.37 -8.30
C ASP A 47 -2.18 12.58 -9.25
N GLU A 48 -2.76 11.96 -10.28
CA GLU A 48 -1.98 11.13 -11.22
C GLU A 48 -0.83 11.89 -11.86
N ALA A 49 -1.02 13.19 -12.15
CA ALA A 49 0.05 14.05 -12.66
C ALA A 49 1.25 14.13 -11.69
N VAL A 50 0.99 14.18 -10.39
CA VAL A 50 2.03 14.16 -9.34
C VAL A 50 2.70 12.78 -9.27
N LEU A 51 1.93 11.70 -9.39
CA LEU A 51 2.48 10.33 -9.40
C LEU A 51 3.39 10.12 -10.60
N ARG A 52 2.95 10.48 -11.81
CA ARG A 52 3.74 10.41 -13.05
C ARG A 52 5.04 11.21 -12.95
N ALA A 53 4.94 12.48 -12.51
CA ALA A 53 6.11 13.33 -12.34
C ALA A 53 7.12 12.74 -11.33
N ARG A 54 6.63 12.15 -10.22
CA ARG A 54 7.48 11.51 -9.22
C ARG A 54 8.16 10.25 -9.73
N VAL A 55 7.50 9.46 -10.55
CA VAL A 55 8.07 8.25 -11.16
C VAL A 55 9.14 8.64 -12.19
N ALA A 56 8.84 9.57 -13.09
CA ALA A 56 9.80 10.08 -14.07
C ALA A 56 11.07 10.65 -13.39
N ALA A 57 10.89 11.50 -12.38
CA ALA A 57 12.00 12.10 -11.65
C ALA A 57 12.83 11.10 -10.83
N ARG A 58 12.33 9.89 -10.55
CA ARG A 58 13.10 8.81 -9.90
C ARG A 58 13.91 8.04 -10.93
N ALA A 59 13.32 7.73 -12.08
CA ALA A 59 14.01 7.09 -13.19
C ALA A 59 15.25 7.89 -13.65
N GLU A 60 15.16 9.22 -13.65
CA GLU A 60 16.29 10.10 -14.00
C GLU A 60 17.44 10.08 -12.99
N ARG A 61 17.16 9.83 -11.70
CA ARG A 61 18.19 9.85 -10.65
C ARG A 61 18.99 8.56 -10.56
N ALA A 62 18.51 7.46 -11.17
CA ALA A 62 19.15 6.14 -11.23
C ALA A 62 19.65 5.59 -9.88
N ASP A 63 19.16 6.15 -8.77
CA ASP A 63 19.46 5.78 -7.38
C ASP A 63 18.29 5.05 -6.70
N ASP A 64 17.17 4.93 -7.41
CA ASP A 64 15.98 4.22 -6.97
C ASP A 64 16.00 2.77 -7.47
N ALA A 65 15.98 1.82 -6.53
CA ALA A 65 15.86 0.39 -6.82
C ALA A 65 14.45 -0.01 -7.29
N SER A 66 13.51 0.94 -7.38
CA SER A 66 12.13 0.69 -7.81
C SER A 66 12.05 0.38 -9.31
N GLU A 67 11.47 -0.77 -9.67
CA GLU A 67 11.11 -1.14 -11.04
C GLU A 67 9.88 -0.37 -11.59
N ALA A 68 9.36 0.60 -10.84
CA ALA A 68 8.16 1.34 -11.22
C ALA A 68 8.47 2.36 -12.33
N THR A 69 8.18 2.00 -13.58
CA THR A 69 8.13 2.93 -14.71
C THR A 69 6.78 3.64 -14.79
N VAL A 70 6.67 4.65 -15.65
CA VAL A 70 5.38 5.30 -15.93
C VAL A 70 4.36 4.28 -16.44
N ASP A 71 4.77 3.35 -17.31
CA ASP A 71 3.88 2.29 -17.82
C ASP A 71 3.40 1.35 -16.71
N VAL A 72 4.29 1.03 -15.75
CA VAL A 72 3.91 0.27 -14.56
C VAL A 72 2.89 1.05 -13.74
N LEU A 73 3.11 2.35 -13.51
CA LEU A 73 2.16 3.21 -12.79
C LEU A 73 0.78 3.22 -13.47
N GLU A 74 0.71 3.42 -14.79
CA GLU A 74 -0.56 3.42 -15.53
C GLU A 74 -1.28 2.08 -15.39
N ALA A 75 -0.55 0.97 -15.53
CA ALA A 75 -1.11 -0.37 -15.36
C ALA A 75 -1.62 -0.61 -13.92
N GLN A 76 -0.96 -0.04 -12.92
CA GLN A 76 -1.39 -0.11 -11.53
C GLN A 76 -2.67 0.70 -11.29
N ILE A 77 -2.74 1.94 -11.78
CA ILE A 77 -3.93 2.80 -11.68
C ILE A 77 -5.14 2.11 -12.31
N ALA A 78 -4.98 1.55 -13.52
CA ALA A 78 -6.06 0.88 -14.24
C ALA A 78 -6.61 -0.37 -13.54
N ARG A 79 -5.81 -1.01 -12.67
CA ARG A 79 -6.17 -2.26 -11.96
C ARG A 79 -6.52 -2.05 -10.49
N ALA A 80 -6.31 -0.85 -9.96
CA ALA A 80 -6.50 -0.58 -8.54
C ALA A 80 -7.97 -0.72 -8.14
N GLU A 81 -8.22 -1.51 -7.11
CA GLU A 81 -9.51 -1.70 -6.47
C GLU A 81 -9.54 -0.96 -5.13
N PRO A 82 -10.31 0.14 -5.01
CA PRO A 82 -10.42 0.87 -3.75
C PRO A 82 -10.91 -0.02 -2.60
N PRO A 83 -10.36 0.15 -1.38
CA PRO A 83 -10.85 -0.57 -0.21
C PRO A 83 -12.32 -0.31 0.05
N ARG A 84 -13.05 -1.37 0.37
CA ARG A 84 -14.43 -1.36 0.86
C ARG A 84 -14.46 -1.32 2.38
N ALA A 85 -15.62 -0.94 2.92
CA ALA A 85 -15.83 -0.81 4.36
C ALA A 85 -15.67 -2.13 5.13
N ASP A 86 -15.85 -3.28 4.47
CA ASP A 86 -15.73 -4.61 5.08
C ASP A 86 -14.31 -5.18 5.05
N GLU A 87 -13.34 -4.49 4.42
CA GLU A 87 -11.97 -5.01 4.28
C GLU A 87 -11.11 -4.75 5.52
N ALA A 88 -11.37 -3.69 6.31
CA ALA A 88 -10.58 -3.34 7.50
C ALA A 88 -11.44 -2.71 8.61
N ASP A 89 -10.89 -2.64 9.83
CA ASP A 89 -11.55 -1.99 10.96
C ASP A 89 -11.48 -0.46 10.83
N ARG A 90 -10.43 0.03 10.17
CA ARG A 90 -10.25 1.43 9.80
C ARG A 90 -9.58 1.55 8.43
N VAL A 91 -10.00 2.55 7.66
CA VAL A 91 -9.34 2.97 6.42
C VAL A 91 -8.96 4.44 6.55
N THR A 92 -7.68 4.74 6.47
CA THR A 92 -7.14 6.10 6.58
C THR A 92 -6.55 6.54 5.26
N ARG A 93 -7.03 7.67 4.73
CA ARG A 93 -6.45 8.30 3.54
C ARG A 93 -5.31 9.22 3.95
N VAL A 94 -4.16 9.03 3.34
CA VAL A 94 -2.94 9.78 3.63
C VAL A 94 -2.66 10.71 2.45
N ALA A 95 -2.83 12.01 2.69
CA ALA A 95 -2.46 13.03 1.73
C ALA A 95 -0.93 13.16 1.63
N PRO A 96 -0.37 13.51 0.46
CA PRO A 96 1.05 13.68 0.31
C PRO A 96 1.51 14.89 1.12
N ALA A 97 2.49 14.69 2.00
CA ALA A 97 3.14 15.81 2.69
C ALA A 97 3.86 16.72 1.67
N PRO A 98 3.86 18.05 1.86
CA PRO A 98 4.72 18.93 1.09
C PRO A 98 6.18 18.51 1.30
N ARG A 99 6.94 18.36 0.21
CA ARG A 99 8.38 18.07 0.31
C ARG A 99 9.08 19.31 0.87
N ARG A 100 9.88 19.13 1.93
CA ARG A 100 10.78 20.15 2.48
C ARG A 100 11.98 20.37 1.56
#